data_AF-A0A3M0YWK6-F1
#
_entry.id   AF-A0A3M0YWK6-F1
#
_cell.length_a   1.000
_cell.length_b   1.000
_cell.length_c   1.000
_cell.angle_alpha   90.00
_cell.angle_beta   90.00
_cell.angle_gamma   90.00
#
_symmetry.space_group_name_H-M   'P 1'
#
loop_
_entity.id
_entity.type
_entity.pdbx_description
1 polymer ?
#
loop_
_entity_poly.entity_id
_entity_poly.type
_entity_poly.pdbx_seq_one_letter_code
_entity_poly.pdbx_strand_id
1 'polypeptide(L)'
;MKVRIIFVLMALLMAAVDIAFAENPWEATRAEVIAEVARRTDLDGEVVEEVMNEKPELFKGVTKAITTIKAINLFRRARNTESMAELWSWPLDSLVDKAAEAVLPGTLLSFLKAVQLYKQSLDLIHDTLAIPAWDNTIYNRYRNARMGDGRFKGANPEEAFTEATMAGVLKKCYFPLKQKIFEELVDSRGMELDAVNKDPKLRQKFWHQVDEFWKRRMEARFQRETLAACYEDGVEELWKKHAKDLELIKLEAKKWMLGPHCFFRRKDIPKGWWVFKQGSWNGKPRNLTVKKAVGWEQKFYLSKDTGFSFEKGRWVDKTGQKRRISFVSVWIMINEINGAENKTVREMYLKTYAGHKKLNLVTGKEAAVGTSISGGMYLNVEYVFFKGKRFVKILLSGRKGAHSSPSGAMARAIAAIIWKRLK
;
A
#
# COMPACT_ATOMS: atom_id res chain seq x y z
N MET A 1 26.95 17.17 38.51
CA MET A 1 26.54 17.45 37.11
C MET A 1 26.41 16.19 36.25
N LYS A 2 27.35 15.23 36.30
CA LYS A 2 27.33 13.98 35.50
C LYS A 2 26.09 13.08 35.70
N VAL A 3 25.55 13.00 36.91
CA VAL A 3 24.38 12.15 37.24
C VAL A 3 23.07 12.65 36.59
N ARG A 4 22.91 13.98 36.45
CA ARG A 4 21.71 14.56 35.82
C ARG A 4 21.69 14.38 34.29
N ILE A 5 22.87 14.30 33.65
CA ILE A 5 22.98 14.06 32.21
C ILE A 5 22.58 12.62 31.87
N ILE A 6 22.94 11.64 32.71
CA ILE A 6 22.56 10.22 32.52
C ILE A 6 21.05 10.03 32.65
N PHE A 7 20.40 10.66 33.64
CA PHE A 7 18.95 10.59 33.80
C PHE A 7 18.18 11.25 32.64
N VAL A 8 18.68 12.38 32.11
CA VAL A 8 18.07 13.04 30.95
C VAL A 8 18.26 12.22 29.67
N LEU A 9 19.43 11.59 29.47
CA LEU A 9 19.67 10.67 28.35
C LEU A 9 18.81 9.41 28.44
N MET A 10 18.64 8.85 29.64
CA MET A 10 17.81 7.67 29.86
C MET A 10 16.32 7.99 29.70
N ALA A 11 15.86 9.16 30.14
CA ALA A 11 14.50 9.65 29.90
C ALA A 11 14.25 10.00 28.43
N LEU A 12 15.24 10.52 27.70
CA LEU A 12 15.16 10.72 26.25
C LEU A 12 15.18 9.40 25.49
N LEU A 13 15.92 8.39 25.96
CA LEU A 13 15.89 7.04 25.40
C LEU A 13 14.54 6.37 25.66
N MET A 14 13.99 6.48 26.88
CA MET A 14 12.68 5.91 27.21
C MET A 14 11.56 6.65 26.48
N ALA A 15 11.63 7.97 26.33
CA ALA A 15 10.68 8.73 25.51
C ALA A 15 10.84 8.45 24.00
N ALA A 16 12.05 8.19 23.50
CA ALA A 16 12.26 7.78 22.11
C ALA A 16 11.82 6.34 21.84
N VAL A 17 11.88 5.47 22.85
CA VAL A 17 11.32 4.11 22.83
C VAL A 17 9.79 4.19 22.88
N ASP A 18 9.20 4.99 23.77
CA ASP A 18 7.74 5.16 23.86
C ASP A 18 7.12 5.82 22.62
N ILE A 19 7.83 6.74 21.95
CA ILE A 19 7.37 7.34 20.67
C ILE A 19 7.51 6.35 19.50
N ALA A 20 8.37 5.32 19.62
CA ALA A 20 8.45 4.21 18.66
C ALA A 20 7.46 3.07 18.96
N PHE A 21 6.77 3.08 20.11
CA PHE A 21 5.83 2.05 20.57
C PHE A 21 4.34 2.40 20.37
N ALA A 22 4.00 3.37 19.50
CA ALA A 22 2.61 3.76 19.27
C ALA A 22 1.91 3.12 18.04
N GLU A 23 2.64 2.43 17.16
CA GLU A 23 2.03 1.65 16.07
C GLU A 23 2.76 0.33 15.92
N ASN A 24 2.00 -0.77 15.87
CA ASN A 24 2.54 -2.08 15.61
C ASN A 24 3.24 -2.08 14.23
N PRO A 25 4.59 -2.11 14.16
CA PRO A 25 5.32 -1.70 12.95
C PRO A 25 5.22 -2.72 11.81
N TRP A 26 4.60 -3.88 12.04
CA TRP A 26 4.27 -4.85 11.01
C TRP A 26 2.82 -4.76 10.53
N GLU A 27 1.91 -4.09 11.24
CA GLU A 27 0.54 -3.91 10.78
C GLU A 27 0.48 -2.89 9.64
N ALA A 28 -0.29 -3.22 8.60
CA ALA A 28 -0.57 -2.29 7.52
C ALA A 28 -1.53 -1.21 8.01
N THR A 29 -1.09 0.04 7.94
CA THR A 29 -1.95 1.19 8.20
C THR A 29 -2.99 1.34 7.09
N ARG A 30 -4.11 1.99 7.40
CA ARG A 30 -5.15 2.30 6.40
C ARG A 30 -4.59 3.04 5.19
N ALA A 31 -3.66 3.97 5.41
CA ALA A 31 -3.02 4.73 4.33
C ALA A 31 -2.15 3.84 3.42
N GLU A 32 -1.39 2.89 4.01
CA GLU A 32 -0.60 1.92 3.25
C GLU A 32 -1.50 0.99 2.42
N VAL A 33 -2.62 0.52 2.99
CA VAL A 33 -3.59 -0.31 2.27
C VAL A 33 -4.17 0.44 1.07
N ILE A 34 -4.60 1.69 1.26
CA ILE A 34 -5.13 2.53 0.19
C ILE A 34 -4.08 2.74 -0.91
N ALA A 35 -2.85 3.09 -0.53
CA ALA A 35 -1.78 3.35 -1.48
C ALA A 35 -1.41 2.11 -2.31
N GLU A 36 -1.30 0.96 -1.68
CA GLU A 36 -0.93 -0.28 -2.37
C GLU A 36 -2.06 -0.80 -3.25
N VAL A 37 -3.31 -0.74 -2.79
CA VAL A 37 -4.48 -1.09 -3.62
C VAL A 37 -4.58 -0.15 -4.81
N ALA A 38 -4.44 1.17 -4.61
CA ALA A 38 -4.42 2.15 -5.69
C ALA A 38 -3.36 1.82 -6.74
N ARG A 39 -2.13 1.53 -6.30
CA ARG A 39 -1.01 1.12 -7.16
C ARG A 39 -1.31 -0.15 -7.95
N ARG A 40 -1.86 -1.19 -7.31
CA ARG A 40 -2.16 -2.49 -7.93
C ARG A 40 -3.38 -2.46 -8.85
N THR A 41 -4.27 -1.49 -8.66
CA THR A 41 -5.53 -1.41 -9.41
C THR A 41 -5.58 -0.26 -10.43
N ASP A 42 -4.57 0.62 -10.44
CA ASP A 42 -4.56 1.89 -11.19
C ASP A 42 -5.78 2.78 -10.85
N LEU A 43 -6.25 2.67 -9.61
CA LEU A 43 -7.31 3.51 -9.07
C LEU A 43 -6.72 4.71 -8.34
N ASP A 44 -7.47 5.81 -8.32
CA ASP A 44 -7.13 6.96 -7.49
C ASP A 44 -7.31 6.61 -6.00
N GLY A 45 -6.34 6.96 -5.16
CA GLY A 45 -6.34 6.59 -3.73
C GLY A 45 -7.58 7.07 -2.97
N GLU A 46 -8.12 8.24 -3.30
CA GLU A 46 -9.35 8.72 -2.66
C GLU A 46 -10.59 7.93 -3.15
N VAL A 47 -10.57 7.28 -4.32
CA VAL A 47 -11.65 6.36 -4.73
C VAL A 47 -11.56 5.08 -3.91
N VAL A 48 -10.34 4.54 -3.77
CA VAL A 48 -10.09 3.36 -2.93
C VAL A 48 -10.52 3.62 -1.49
N GLU A 49 -10.21 4.80 -0.96
CA GLU A 49 -10.63 5.23 0.38
C GLU A 49 -12.15 5.20 0.56
N GLU A 50 -12.91 5.69 -0.41
CA GLU A 50 -14.38 5.66 -0.36
C GLU A 50 -14.93 4.23 -0.41
N VAL A 51 -14.38 3.39 -1.29
CA VAL A 51 -14.77 1.98 -1.34
C VAL A 51 -14.46 1.30 0.00
N MET A 52 -13.32 1.63 0.62
CA MET A 52 -12.94 1.08 1.93
C MET A 52 -13.86 1.55 3.06
N ASN A 53 -14.38 2.78 2.99
CA ASN A 53 -15.34 3.30 3.97
C ASN A 53 -16.72 2.64 3.85
N GLU A 54 -17.20 2.43 2.62
CA GLU A 54 -18.53 1.83 2.39
C GLU A 54 -18.50 0.31 2.54
N LYS A 55 -17.41 -0.33 2.09
CA LYS A 55 -17.25 -1.79 2.02
C LYS A 55 -15.91 -2.27 2.57
N PRO A 56 -15.65 -2.07 3.88
CA PRO A 56 -14.38 -2.46 4.50
C PRO A 56 -14.10 -3.97 4.41
N GLU A 57 -15.14 -4.80 4.29
CA GLU A 57 -15.02 -6.25 4.15
C GLU A 57 -14.24 -6.69 2.90
N LEU A 58 -14.32 -5.93 1.80
CA LEU A 58 -13.57 -6.20 0.57
C LEU A 58 -12.06 -6.07 0.76
N PHE A 59 -11.63 -5.31 1.78
CA PHE A 59 -10.23 -5.03 2.05
C PHE A 59 -9.60 -5.98 3.07
N LYS A 60 -10.37 -6.86 3.74
CA LYS A 60 -9.85 -7.74 4.79
C LYS A 60 -8.73 -8.65 4.29
N GLY A 61 -8.93 -9.31 3.14
CA GLY A 61 -7.94 -10.19 2.53
C GLY A 61 -6.68 -9.43 2.11
N VAL A 62 -6.86 -8.32 1.39
CA VAL A 62 -5.73 -7.49 0.92
C VAL A 62 -4.96 -6.86 2.07
N THR A 63 -5.63 -6.41 3.13
CA THR A 63 -4.97 -5.86 4.33
C THR A 63 -4.09 -6.91 4.99
N LYS A 64 -4.59 -8.15 5.13
CA LYS A 64 -3.78 -9.28 5.63
C LYS A 64 -2.55 -9.52 4.75
N ALA A 65 -2.71 -9.51 3.41
CA ALA A 65 -1.59 -9.70 2.49
C ALA A 65 -0.51 -8.61 2.65
N ILE A 66 -0.90 -7.34 2.74
CA ILE A 66 0.03 -6.21 2.92
C ILE A 66 0.75 -6.31 4.27
N THR A 67 0.01 -6.62 5.34
CA THR A 67 0.59 -6.86 6.67
C THR A 67 1.63 -7.99 6.62
N THR A 68 1.34 -9.10 5.94
CA THR A 68 2.29 -10.20 5.79
C THR A 68 3.53 -9.78 5.00
N ILE A 69 3.38 -9.07 3.89
CA ILE A 69 4.52 -8.54 3.10
C ILE A 69 5.39 -7.62 3.97
N LYS A 70 4.77 -6.74 4.75
CA LYS A 70 5.46 -5.82 5.66
C LYS A 70 6.25 -6.58 6.73
N ALA A 71 5.63 -7.57 7.39
CA ALA A 71 6.29 -8.43 8.37
C ALA A 71 7.49 -9.18 7.77
N ILE A 72 7.31 -9.84 6.61
CA ILE A 72 8.39 -10.58 5.93
C ILE A 72 9.52 -9.64 5.53
N ASN A 73 9.22 -8.43 5.06
CA ASN A 73 10.25 -7.46 4.69
C ASN A 73 11.05 -6.98 5.91
N LEU A 74 10.43 -6.87 7.10
CA LEU A 74 11.16 -6.60 8.35
C LEU A 74 12.14 -7.72 8.68
N PHE A 75 11.69 -8.97 8.63
CA PHE A 75 12.53 -10.14 8.84
C PHE A 75 13.68 -10.24 7.83
N ARG A 76 13.40 -9.96 6.55
CA ARG A 76 14.42 -9.95 5.49
C ARG A 76 15.50 -8.90 5.74
N ARG A 77 15.14 -7.75 6.33
CA ARG A 77 16.05 -6.65 6.65
C ARG A 77 16.77 -6.82 7.99
N ALA A 78 16.43 -7.83 8.78
CA ALA A 78 17.11 -8.12 10.04
C ALA A 78 18.60 -8.38 9.79
N ARG A 79 19.46 -7.72 10.57
CA ARG A 79 20.93 -7.75 10.41
C ARG A 79 21.48 -9.17 10.56
N ASN A 80 21.03 -9.88 11.57
CA ASN A 80 21.45 -11.25 11.89
C ASN A 80 20.27 -12.10 12.35
N THR A 81 20.55 -13.37 12.65
CA THR A 81 19.53 -14.35 13.06
C THR A 81 18.94 -14.01 14.43
N GLU A 82 19.73 -13.40 15.31
CA GLU A 82 19.30 -12.95 16.63
C GLU A 82 18.29 -11.80 16.53
N SER A 83 18.55 -10.84 15.65
CA SER A 83 17.61 -9.75 15.34
C SER A 83 16.27 -10.28 14.81
N MET A 84 16.27 -11.43 14.10
CA MET A 84 15.01 -12.06 13.67
C MET A 84 14.23 -12.63 14.86
N ALA A 85 14.91 -13.25 15.83
CA ALA A 85 14.27 -13.75 17.04
C ALA A 85 13.71 -12.62 17.92
N GLU A 86 14.39 -11.48 17.99
CA GLU A 86 13.87 -10.28 18.65
C GLU A 86 12.59 -9.76 17.97
N LEU A 87 12.57 -9.69 16.63
CA LEU A 87 11.35 -9.34 15.89
C LEU A 87 10.21 -10.31 16.21
N TRP A 88 10.50 -11.60 16.40
CA TRP A 88 9.53 -12.64 16.79
C TRP A 88 8.94 -12.47 18.20
N SER A 89 9.58 -11.68 19.08
CA SER A 89 9.06 -11.42 20.44
C SER A 89 7.82 -10.53 20.46
N TRP A 90 7.50 -9.88 19.33
CA TRP A 90 6.24 -9.17 19.13
C TRP A 90 5.11 -10.20 18.91
N PRO A 91 3.81 -9.84 19.01
CA PRO A 91 2.70 -10.79 18.90
C PRO A 91 2.47 -11.33 17.46
N LEU A 92 3.54 -11.89 16.89
CA LEU A 92 3.68 -12.50 15.56
C LEU A 92 3.34 -13.99 15.56
N ASP A 93 3.12 -14.59 16.73
CA ASP A 93 2.54 -15.95 16.81
C ASP A 93 1.18 -15.98 16.10
N SER A 94 0.39 -14.90 16.22
CA SER A 94 -0.84 -14.74 15.44
C SER A 94 -0.59 -14.59 13.93
N LEU A 95 0.62 -14.21 13.50
CA LEU A 95 0.98 -14.02 12.10
C LEU A 95 1.31 -15.36 11.44
N VAL A 96 1.92 -16.33 12.13
CA VAL A 96 2.09 -17.71 11.61
C VAL A 96 0.76 -18.43 11.51
N ASP A 97 -0.09 -18.30 12.53
CA ASP A 97 -1.40 -18.93 12.52
C ASP A 97 -2.29 -18.30 11.43
N LYS A 98 -2.29 -16.96 11.30
CA LYS A 98 -2.99 -16.26 10.20
C LYS A 98 -2.33 -16.49 8.85
N ALA A 99 -1.02 -16.71 8.77
CA ALA A 99 -0.29 -17.02 7.54
C ALA A 99 -0.60 -18.45 7.04
N ALA A 100 -0.73 -19.39 7.96
CA ALA A 100 -1.18 -20.74 7.67
C ALA A 100 -2.61 -20.72 7.12
N GLU A 101 -3.49 -19.88 7.66
CA GLU A 101 -4.83 -19.64 7.12
C GLU A 101 -4.84 -18.89 5.77
N ALA A 102 -3.89 -17.96 5.55
CA ALA A 102 -3.84 -17.09 4.37
C ALA A 102 -3.23 -17.77 3.11
N VAL A 103 -2.89 -19.06 3.17
CA VAL A 103 -2.30 -19.80 2.05
C VAL A 103 -1.02 -19.12 1.57
N LEU A 104 -0.06 -18.86 2.47
CA LEU A 104 1.23 -18.31 2.05
C LEU A 104 1.95 -19.22 1.05
N PRO A 105 2.69 -18.64 0.08
CA PRO A 105 3.69 -19.36 -0.71
C PRO A 105 4.59 -20.22 0.17
N GLY A 106 4.93 -21.43 -0.30
CA GLY A 106 5.68 -22.42 0.48
C GLY A 106 7.01 -21.89 1.03
N THR A 107 7.70 -21.04 0.28
CA THR A 107 8.96 -20.39 0.69
C THR A 107 8.77 -19.45 1.88
N LEU A 108 7.70 -18.64 1.86
CA LEU A 108 7.39 -17.70 2.95
C LEU A 108 7.01 -18.45 4.23
N LEU A 109 6.21 -19.51 4.10
CA LEU A 109 5.82 -20.35 5.22
C LEU A 109 7.02 -21.08 5.82
N SER A 110 7.91 -21.63 4.98
CA SER A 110 9.13 -22.33 5.42
C SER A 110 10.05 -21.39 6.19
N PHE A 111 10.20 -20.15 5.70
CA PHE A 111 10.94 -19.11 6.40
C PHE A 111 10.36 -18.80 7.79
N LEU A 112 9.05 -18.51 7.87
CA LEU A 112 8.40 -18.19 9.15
C LEU A 112 8.52 -19.35 10.16
N LYS A 113 8.32 -20.60 9.72
CA LYS A 113 8.50 -21.79 10.58
C LYS A 113 9.94 -21.92 11.09
N ALA A 114 10.93 -21.68 10.23
CA ALA A 114 12.34 -21.76 10.64
C ALA A 114 12.69 -20.71 11.69
N VAL A 115 12.20 -19.47 11.54
CA VAL A 115 12.40 -18.40 12.55
C VAL A 115 11.68 -18.75 13.86
N GLN A 116 10.44 -19.26 13.80
CA GLN A 116 9.69 -19.70 14.99
C GLN A 116 10.44 -20.80 15.77
N LEU A 117 10.87 -21.86 15.06
CA LEU A 117 11.61 -22.95 15.68
C LEU A 117 12.93 -22.47 16.28
N TYR A 118 13.62 -21.56 15.60
CA TYR A 118 14.82 -20.92 16.12
C TYR A 118 14.54 -20.13 17.39
N LYS A 119 13.52 -19.27 17.42
CA LYS A 119 13.11 -18.53 18.62
C LYS A 119 12.82 -19.46 19.80
N GLN A 120 12.04 -20.52 19.58
CA GLN A 120 11.76 -21.52 20.60
C GLN A 120 13.03 -22.19 21.13
N SER A 121 13.97 -22.54 20.24
CA SER A 121 15.25 -23.11 20.68
C SER A 121 16.15 -22.11 21.38
N LEU A 122 16.07 -20.84 20.98
CA LEU A 122 16.81 -19.75 21.59
C LEU A 122 16.30 -19.54 23.02
N ASP A 123 14.99 -19.45 23.24
CA ASP A 123 14.41 -19.27 24.58
C ASP A 123 14.80 -20.39 25.55
N LEU A 124 15.02 -21.61 25.06
CA LEU A 124 15.48 -22.74 25.87
C LEU A 124 16.94 -22.61 26.36
N ILE A 125 17.72 -21.73 25.74
CA ILE A 125 19.16 -21.56 26.02
C ILE A 125 19.59 -20.11 26.33
N HIS A 126 18.74 -19.11 26.07
CA HIS A 126 19.09 -17.69 26.02
C HIS A 126 19.16 -17.03 27.39
N ASP A 127 18.37 -17.48 28.36
CA ASP A 127 18.40 -16.96 29.73
C ASP A 127 19.74 -17.23 30.44
N THR A 128 20.61 -18.00 29.80
CA THR A 128 21.77 -18.59 30.45
C THR A 128 23.09 -18.49 29.68
N LEU A 129 23.09 -18.19 28.37
CA LEU A 129 24.29 -18.33 27.53
C LEU A 129 24.57 -17.11 26.64
N ALA A 130 25.83 -16.66 26.62
CA ALA A 130 26.31 -15.74 25.61
C ALA A 130 26.42 -16.47 24.26
N ILE A 131 25.52 -16.17 23.32
CA ILE A 131 25.49 -16.83 22.02
C ILE A 131 26.77 -16.52 21.22
N PRO A 132 27.63 -17.50 20.92
CA PRO A 132 28.86 -17.23 20.18
C PRO A 132 28.58 -16.93 18.71
N ALA A 133 29.48 -16.16 18.09
CA ALA A 133 29.47 -15.93 16.66
C ALA A 133 29.71 -17.24 15.90
N TRP A 134 29.05 -17.38 14.74
CA TRP A 134 29.18 -18.57 13.90
C TRP A 134 30.57 -18.70 13.28
N ASP A 135 31.07 -19.92 13.13
CA ASP A 135 32.08 -20.23 12.12
C ASP A 135 31.39 -20.27 10.75
N ASN A 136 31.68 -19.29 9.89
CA ASN A 136 31.13 -19.22 8.54
C ASN A 136 31.47 -20.48 7.70
N THR A 137 32.54 -21.19 8.05
CA THR A 137 32.93 -22.45 7.39
C THR A 137 31.90 -23.55 7.60
N ILE A 138 31.39 -23.71 8.83
CA ILE A 138 30.37 -24.72 9.16
C ILE A 138 29.06 -24.37 8.45
N TYR A 139 28.65 -23.09 8.51
CA TYR A 139 27.45 -22.64 7.81
C TYR A 139 27.54 -22.84 6.30
N ASN A 140 28.67 -22.54 5.66
CA ASN A 140 28.83 -22.73 4.22
C ASN A 140 28.68 -24.20 3.81
N ARG A 141 29.16 -25.15 4.63
CA ARG A 141 28.95 -26.58 4.39
C ARG A 141 27.48 -26.96 4.51
N TYR A 142 26.82 -26.49 5.56
CA TYR A 142 25.37 -26.66 5.75
C TYR A 142 24.60 -26.16 4.52
N ARG A 143 24.88 -24.91 4.11
CA ARG A 143 24.26 -24.26 2.95
C ARG A 143 24.47 -25.07 1.66
N ASN A 144 25.70 -25.52 1.40
CA ASN A 144 26.01 -26.30 0.19
C ASN A 144 25.25 -27.63 0.17
N ALA A 145 25.17 -28.34 1.30
CA ALA A 145 24.37 -29.57 1.43
C ALA A 145 22.87 -29.30 1.18
N ARG A 146 22.32 -28.20 1.73
CA ARG A 146 20.91 -27.79 1.51
C ARG A 146 20.62 -27.42 0.05
N MET A 147 21.54 -26.72 -0.63
CA MET A 147 21.38 -26.34 -2.04
C MET A 147 21.64 -27.49 -3.01
N GLY A 148 22.25 -28.58 -2.53
CA GLY A 148 22.58 -29.76 -3.32
C GLY A 148 23.91 -29.67 -4.09
N ASP A 149 24.81 -28.82 -3.63
CA ASP A 149 26.21 -28.79 -4.08
C ASP A 149 27.05 -29.70 -3.15
N GLY A 150 27.30 -30.95 -3.57
CA GLY A 150 28.12 -31.89 -2.81
C GLY A 150 27.63 -33.34 -2.83
N ARG A 151 28.06 -34.15 -1.85
CA ARG A 151 27.72 -35.58 -1.73
C ARG A 151 26.25 -35.84 -1.37
N PHE A 152 25.58 -34.88 -0.72
CA PHE A 152 24.17 -34.96 -0.33
C PHE A 152 23.38 -33.88 -1.07
N LYS A 153 22.67 -34.26 -2.14
CA LYS A 153 21.88 -33.33 -2.94
C LYS A 153 20.53 -33.04 -2.28
N GLY A 154 20.23 -31.77 -1.99
CA GLY A 154 18.94 -31.38 -1.40
C GLY A 154 18.70 -31.97 -0.01
N ALA A 155 19.78 -32.13 0.76
CA ALA A 155 19.76 -32.75 2.08
C ALA A 155 18.73 -32.07 2.99
N ASN A 156 18.02 -32.83 3.82
CA ASN A 156 17.13 -32.23 4.83
C ASN A 156 17.96 -31.53 5.94
N PRO A 157 17.34 -30.73 6.83
CA PRO A 157 18.09 -30.00 7.86
C PRO A 157 18.96 -30.90 8.77
N GLU A 158 18.53 -32.13 9.05
CA GLU A 158 19.28 -33.08 9.87
C GLU A 158 20.55 -33.58 9.16
N GLU A 159 20.40 -34.00 7.91
CA GLU A 159 21.49 -34.49 7.07
C GLU A 159 22.50 -33.37 6.79
N ALA A 160 22.03 -32.17 6.47
CA ALA A 160 22.87 -31.02 6.22
C ALA A 160 23.66 -30.60 7.47
N PHE A 161 23.03 -30.66 8.65
CA PHE A 161 23.69 -30.38 9.91
C PHE A 161 24.74 -31.44 10.26
N THR A 162 24.41 -32.71 10.04
CA THR A 162 25.33 -33.83 10.22
C THR A 162 26.55 -33.69 9.30
N GLU A 163 26.35 -33.43 8.01
CA GLU A 163 27.45 -33.21 7.06
C GLU A 163 28.32 -32.00 7.45
N ALA A 164 27.69 -30.88 7.83
CA ALA A 164 28.40 -29.66 8.20
C ALA A 164 29.28 -29.85 9.45
N THR A 165 28.82 -30.64 10.41
CA THR A 165 29.49 -30.88 11.70
C THR A 165 30.45 -32.08 11.67
N MET A 166 30.18 -33.10 10.84
CA MET A 166 31.03 -34.30 10.68
C MET A 166 32.17 -34.14 9.66
N ALA A 167 32.02 -33.34 8.59
CA ALA A 167 33.08 -33.11 7.60
C ALA A 167 34.31 -32.37 8.18
N GLY A 168 34.31 -32.08 9.48
CA GLY A 168 35.34 -31.38 10.24
C GLY A 168 35.99 -32.20 11.35
N VAL A 169 35.87 -33.53 11.40
CA VAL A 169 36.57 -34.36 12.42
C VAL A 169 38.09 -34.07 12.47
N LEU A 170 38.69 -33.52 11.40
CA LEU A 170 40.09 -33.06 11.36
C LEU A 170 40.30 -31.54 11.61
N LYS A 171 39.23 -30.72 11.66
CA LYS A 171 39.28 -29.27 11.96
C LYS A 171 38.38 -28.95 13.17
N LYS A 172 39.03 -28.89 14.33
CA LYS A 172 38.62 -28.72 15.75
C LYS A 172 37.50 -27.71 16.14
N CYS A 173 36.53 -27.33 15.30
CA CYS A 173 35.67 -26.17 15.60
C CYS A 173 34.35 -26.49 16.35
N TYR A 174 33.56 -27.49 15.93
CA TYR A 174 32.20 -27.69 16.49
C TYR A 174 32.18 -28.41 17.86
N PHE A 175 32.88 -29.54 18.00
CA PHE A 175 32.84 -30.34 19.22
C PHE A 175 33.33 -29.59 20.48
N PRO A 176 34.43 -28.84 20.45
CA PRO A 176 34.84 -28.04 21.60
C PRO A 176 33.84 -26.93 21.94
N LEU A 177 33.24 -26.30 20.93
CA LEU A 177 32.19 -25.30 21.13
C LEU A 177 30.95 -25.91 21.79
N LYS A 178 30.52 -27.09 21.30
CA LYS A 178 29.40 -27.85 21.87
C LYS A 178 29.67 -28.22 23.32
N GLN A 179 30.88 -28.68 23.65
CA GLN A 179 31.27 -29.01 25.02
C GLN A 179 31.18 -27.79 25.93
N LYS A 180 31.73 -26.65 25.51
CA LYS A 180 31.66 -25.39 26.28
C LYS A 180 30.22 -24.96 26.56
N ILE A 181 29.37 -24.94 25.53
CA ILE A 181 27.96 -24.52 25.66
C ILE A 181 27.18 -25.53 26.53
N PHE A 182 27.50 -26.82 26.43
CA PHE A 182 26.93 -27.84 27.31
C PHE A 182 27.26 -27.59 28.79
N GLU A 183 28.52 -27.28 29.10
CA GLU A 183 28.96 -26.99 30.47
C GLU A 183 28.25 -25.75 31.03
N GLU A 184 28.19 -24.66 30.26
CA GLU A 184 27.48 -23.44 30.66
C GLU A 184 25.96 -23.69 30.82
N LEU A 185 25.34 -24.53 29.98
CA LEU A 185 23.92 -24.88 30.09
C LEU A 185 23.61 -25.72 31.33
N VAL A 186 24.54 -26.59 31.74
CA VAL A 186 24.41 -27.40 32.96
C VAL A 186 24.56 -26.52 34.20
N ASP A 187 25.61 -25.70 34.24
CA ASP A 187 25.89 -24.77 35.35
C ASP A 187 24.72 -23.81 35.59
N SER A 188 24.22 -23.22 34.51
CA SER A 188 23.14 -22.24 34.58
C SER A 188 21.79 -22.79 35.02
N ARG A 189 21.60 -24.11 34.99
CA ARG A 189 20.43 -24.78 35.58
C ARG A 189 20.68 -25.27 37.01
N GLY A 190 21.79 -24.85 37.62
CA GLY A 190 22.18 -25.19 39.00
C GLY A 190 22.54 -26.66 39.19
N MET A 191 22.94 -27.35 38.12
CA MET A 191 23.31 -28.77 38.17
C MET A 191 24.83 -28.95 38.21
N GLU A 192 25.29 -29.94 38.97
CA GLU A 192 26.70 -30.32 39.00
C GLU A 192 27.07 -31.10 37.73
N LEU A 193 28.12 -30.64 37.03
CA LEU A 193 28.56 -31.22 35.75
C LEU A 193 28.89 -32.71 35.86
N ASP A 194 29.50 -33.13 36.96
CA ASP A 194 29.85 -34.53 37.20
C ASP A 194 28.63 -35.43 37.39
N ALA A 195 27.57 -34.91 38.04
CA ALA A 195 26.32 -35.63 38.18
C ALA A 195 25.62 -35.80 36.82
N VAL A 196 25.63 -34.76 35.98
CA VAL A 196 25.07 -34.83 34.61
C VAL A 196 25.89 -35.78 33.72
N ASN A 197 27.23 -35.78 33.83
CA ASN A 197 28.09 -36.66 33.05
C ASN A 197 27.92 -38.15 33.43
N LYS A 198 27.56 -38.44 34.69
CA LYS A 198 27.27 -39.80 35.18
C LYS A 198 25.90 -40.33 34.74
N ASP A 199 25.00 -39.48 34.24
CA ASP A 199 23.72 -39.88 33.63
C ASP A 199 23.77 -39.72 32.09
N PRO A 200 23.97 -40.82 31.34
CA PRO A 200 24.06 -40.78 29.88
C PRO A 200 22.82 -40.19 29.21
N LYS A 201 21.61 -40.41 29.77
CA LYS A 201 20.36 -39.92 29.19
C LYS A 201 20.26 -38.41 29.35
N LEU A 202 20.60 -37.90 30.54
CA LEU A 202 20.57 -36.48 30.81
C LEU A 202 21.65 -35.72 30.03
N ARG A 203 22.87 -36.26 29.97
CA ARG A 203 23.95 -35.71 29.12
C ARG A 203 23.53 -35.65 27.66
N GLN A 204 22.97 -36.74 27.11
CA GLN A 204 22.50 -36.79 25.72
C GLN A 204 21.39 -35.77 25.47
N LYS A 205 20.46 -35.58 26.42
CA LYS A 205 19.40 -34.59 26.32
C LYS A 205 19.95 -33.17 26.17
N PHE A 206 20.91 -32.75 27.00
CA PHE A 206 21.52 -31.42 26.89
C PHE A 206 22.32 -31.26 25.61
N TRP A 207 23.08 -32.29 25.22
CA TRP A 207 23.82 -32.30 23.96
C TRP A 207 22.90 -32.12 22.76
N HIS A 208 21.75 -32.81 22.77
CA HIS A 208 20.74 -32.68 21.72
C HIS A 208 20.10 -31.28 21.72
N GLN A 209 19.85 -30.68 22.88
CA GLN A 209 19.37 -29.28 22.96
C GLN A 209 20.34 -28.29 22.31
N VAL A 210 21.65 -28.48 22.55
CA VAL A 210 22.68 -27.68 21.89
C VAL A 210 22.65 -27.90 20.37
N ASP A 211 22.64 -29.16 19.91
CA ASP A 211 22.58 -29.46 18.47
C ASP A 211 21.32 -28.87 17.80
N GLU A 212 20.15 -29.01 18.42
CA GLU A 212 18.88 -28.46 17.94
C GLU A 212 18.94 -26.95 17.79
N PHE A 213 19.48 -26.25 18.80
CA PHE A 213 19.68 -24.81 18.73
C PHE A 213 20.56 -24.44 17.53
N TRP A 214 21.71 -25.10 17.37
CA TRP A 214 22.63 -24.77 16.29
C TRP A 214 22.01 -25.06 14.92
N LYS A 215 21.38 -26.22 14.75
CA LYS A 215 20.67 -26.59 13.53
C LYS A 215 19.59 -25.58 13.15
N ARG A 216 18.73 -25.20 14.10
CA ARG A 216 17.62 -24.26 13.85
C ARG A 216 18.13 -22.86 13.52
N ARG A 217 19.22 -22.41 14.15
CA ARG A 217 19.88 -21.14 13.81
C ARG A 217 20.48 -21.17 12.39
N MET A 218 21.06 -22.30 11.95
CA MET A 218 21.52 -22.45 10.55
C MET A 218 20.36 -22.46 9.57
N GLU A 219 19.28 -23.19 9.86
CA GLU A 219 18.13 -23.25 8.97
C GLU A 219 17.42 -21.89 8.88
N ALA A 220 17.28 -21.15 9.97
CA ALA A 220 16.72 -19.80 9.94
C ALA A 220 17.56 -18.84 9.06
N ARG A 221 18.90 -18.93 9.16
CA ARG A 221 19.80 -18.16 8.29
C ARG A 221 19.68 -18.58 6.82
N PHE A 222 19.66 -19.88 6.55
CA PHE A 222 19.51 -20.43 5.20
C PHE A 222 18.19 -19.98 4.57
N GLN A 223 17.08 -20.14 5.28
CA GLN A 223 15.77 -19.72 4.80
C GLN A 223 15.67 -18.21 4.60
N ARG A 224 16.38 -17.38 5.38
CA ARG A 224 16.47 -15.93 5.13
C ARG A 224 17.18 -15.64 3.80
N GLU A 225 18.28 -16.34 3.51
CA GLU A 225 19.01 -16.20 2.24
C GLU A 225 18.17 -16.69 1.05
N THR A 226 17.46 -17.82 1.19
CA THR A 226 16.53 -18.33 0.18
C THR A 226 15.36 -17.37 -0.05
N LEU A 227 14.78 -16.84 1.03
CA LEU A 227 13.75 -15.82 0.96
C LEU A 227 14.25 -14.58 0.22
N ALA A 228 15.46 -14.10 0.52
CA ALA A 228 16.01 -12.93 -0.16
C ALA A 228 16.14 -13.12 -1.68
N ALA A 229 16.44 -14.35 -2.13
CA ALA A 229 16.53 -14.69 -3.55
C ALA A 229 15.16 -14.82 -4.24
N CYS A 230 14.13 -15.29 -3.53
CA CYS A 230 12.80 -15.57 -4.09
C CYS A 230 11.70 -14.60 -3.61
N TYR A 231 12.09 -13.48 -2.98
CA TYR A 231 11.15 -12.58 -2.30
C TYR A 231 10.10 -12.00 -3.24
N GLU A 232 10.53 -11.46 -4.39
CA GLU A 232 9.63 -10.84 -5.37
C GLU A 232 8.64 -11.86 -5.95
N ASP A 233 9.10 -13.08 -6.23
CA ASP A 233 8.25 -14.17 -6.73
C ASP A 233 7.18 -14.56 -5.68
N GLY A 234 7.57 -14.66 -4.41
CA GLY A 234 6.64 -14.94 -3.31
C GLY A 234 5.63 -13.82 -3.10
N VAL A 235 6.05 -12.56 -3.21
CA VAL A 235 5.15 -11.40 -3.15
C VAL A 235 4.15 -11.45 -4.31
N GLU A 236 4.61 -11.73 -5.53
CA GLU A 236 3.73 -11.79 -6.70
C GLU A 236 2.76 -12.99 -6.65
N GLU A 237 3.18 -14.14 -6.14
CA GLU A 237 2.27 -15.28 -5.91
C GLU A 237 1.18 -14.93 -4.89
N LEU A 238 1.53 -14.22 -3.81
CA LEU A 238 0.55 -13.73 -2.84
C LEU A 238 -0.46 -12.77 -3.50
N TRP A 239 -0.01 -11.87 -4.37
CA TRP A 239 -0.90 -10.97 -5.10
C TRP A 239 -1.81 -11.70 -6.11
N LYS A 240 -1.31 -12.74 -6.77
CA LYS A 240 -2.13 -13.59 -7.64
C LYS A 240 -3.28 -14.25 -6.87
N LYS A 241 -3.07 -14.66 -5.62
CA LYS A 241 -4.13 -15.22 -4.76
C LYS A 241 -5.21 -14.19 -4.44
N HIS A 242 -4.84 -12.92 -4.28
CA HIS A 242 -5.76 -11.81 -4.02
C HIS A 242 -6.25 -11.07 -5.27
N ALA A 243 -5.99 -11.59 -6.48
CA ALA A 243 -6.42 -10.94 -7.72
C ALA A 243 -7.95 -10.77 -7.79
N LYS A 244 -8.72 -11.75 -7.28
CA LYS A 244 -10.19 -11.66 -7.22
C LYS A 244 -10.66 -10.53 -6.31
N ASP A 245 -10.04 -10.37 -5.14
CA ASP A 245 -10.37 -9.28 -4.20
C ASP A 245 -10.09 -7.91 -4.84
N LEU A 246 -8.94 -7.77 -5.52
CA LEU A 246 -8.58 -6.55 -6.24
C LEU A 246 -9.57 -6.23 -7.38
N GLU A 247 -10.04 -7.23 -8.12
CA GLU A 247 -11.07 -7.04 -9.16
C GLU A 247 -12.43 -6.66 -8.58
N LEU A 248 -12.82 -7.21 -7.42
CA LEU A 248 -14.04 -6.80 -6.72
C LEU A 248 -13.96 -5.34 -6.26
N ILE A 249 -12.81 -4.92 -5.71
CA ILE A 249 -12.55 -3.52 -5.35
C ILE A 249 -12.66 -2.62 -6.59
N LYS A 250 -12.07 -3.02 -7.74
CA LYS A 250 -12.21 -2.28 -9.01
C LYS A 250 -13.66 -2.19 -9.47
N LEU A 251 -14.43 -3.27 -9.35
CA LEU A 251 -15.83 -3.30 -9.76
C LEU A 251 -16.67 -2.36 -8.88
N GLU A 252 -16.42 -2.34 -7.58
CA GLU A 252 -17.09 -1.43 -6.66
C GLU A 252 -16.68 0.03 -6.91
N ALA A 253 -15.38 0.29 -7.12
CA ALA A 253 -14.86 1.60 -7.46
C ALA A 253 -15.52 2.22 -8.69
N LYS A 254 -15.90 1.41 -9.70
CA LYS A 254 -16.64 1.88 -10.89
C LYS A 254 -17.98 2.54 -10.55
N LYS A 255 -18.60 2.23 -9.40
CA LYS A 255 -19.87 2.86 -8.97
C LYS A 255 -19.67 4.27 -8.43
N TRP A 256 -18.47 4.55 -7.93
CA TRP A 256 -18.05 5.83 -7.36
C TRP A 256 -17.48 6.77 -8.42
N MET A 257 -16.92 6.21 -9.49
CA MET A 257 -16.36 6.95 -10.61
C MET A 257 -17.43 7.27 -11.66
N LEU A 258 -17.35 8.45 -12.26
CA LEU A 258 -18.19 8.80 -13.41
C LEU A 258 -17.62 8.25 -14.73
N GLY A 259 -16.32 7.99 -14.75
CA GLY A 259 -15.56 7.32 -15.79
C GLY A 259 -14.07 7.27 -15.42
N PRO A 260 -13.25 6.55 -16.20
CA PRO A 260 -11.81 6.49 -15.96
C PRO A 260 -11.19 7.89 -15.96
N HIS A 261 -10.36 8.20 -14.97
CA HIS A 261 -9.68 9.50 -14.81
C HIS A 261 -10.64 10.71 -14.85
N CYS A 262 -11.87 10.55 -14.37
CA CYS A 262 -12.80 11.67 -14.25
C CYS A 262 -12.45 12.55 -13.05
N PHE A 263 -12.37 13.87 -13.28
CA PHE A 263 -12.17 14.85 -12.21
C PHE A 263 -13.35 14.91 -11.26
N PHE A 264 -14.51 14.41 -11.69
CA PHE A 264 -15.72 14.32 -10.89
C PHE A 264 -16.02 12.86 -10.51
N ARG A 265 -16.41 12.69 -9.25
CA ARG A 265 -16.95 11.46 -8.70
C ARG A 265 -18.44 11.62 -8.46
N ARG A 266 -19.11 10.51 -8.22
CA ARG A 266 -20.56 10.51 -7.99
C ARG A 266 -20.97 11.34 -6.77
N LYS A 267 -20.16 11.33 -5.69
CA LYS A 267 -20.36 12.13 -4.48
C LYS A 267 -20.23 13.65 -4.70
N ASP A 268 -19.51 14.05 -5.76
CA ASP A 268 -19.28 15.45 -6.08
C ASP A 268 -20.45 16.07 -6.86
N ILE A 269 -21.40 15.24 -7.30
CA ILE A 269 -22.61 15.70 -7.96
C ILE A 269 -23.53 16.33 -6.89
N PRO A 270 -24.03 17.55 -7.10
CA PRO A 270 -24.94 18.17 -6.15
C PRO A 270 -26.17 17.30 -5.87
N LYS A 271 -26.65 17.28 -4.62
CA LYS A 271 -27.82 16.49 -4.23
C LYS A 271 -29.02 16.81 -5.14
N GLY A 272 -29.72 15.75 -5.58
CA GLY A 272 -30.84 15.87 -6.52
C GLY A 272 -30.42 16.04 -7.98
N TRP A 273 -29.13 16.08 -8.29
CA TRP A 273 -28.61 15.98 -9.64
C TRP A 273 -28.02 14.58 -9.87
N TRP A 274 -27.97 14.18 -11.14
CA TRP A 274 -27.33 12.96 -11.58
C TRP A 274 -26.60 13.18 -12.90
N VAL A 275 -25.59 12.36 -13.16
CA VAL A 275 -24.89 12.35 -14.44
C VAL A 275 -25.59 11.40 -15.39
N PHE A 276 -25.96 11.87 -16.57
CA PHE A 276 -26.45 11.00 -17.62
C PHE A 276 -25.43 10.81 -18.72
N LYS A 277 -25.37 9.58 -19.24
CA LYS A 277 -24.46 9.19 -20.30
C LYS A 277 -25.19 9.37 -21.63
N GLN A 278 -24.72 10.28 -22.48
CA GLN A 278 -25.20 10.41 -23.84
C GLN A 278 -24.23 9.73 -24.81
N GLY A 279 -24.71 8.75 -25.59
CA GLY A 279 -23.96 8.15 -26.70
C GLY A 279 -22.60 7.54 -26.30
N SER A 280 -21.56 7.88 -27.06
CA SER A 280 -20.17 7.37 -26.96
C SER A 280 -19.34 7.97 -25.80
N TRP A 281 -19.98 8.55 -24.79
CA TRP A 281 -19.28 9.13 -23.66
C TRP A 281 -18.61 8.04 -22.80
N ASN A 282 -17.28 8.01 -22.83
CA ASN A 282 -16.48 7.07 -22.04
C ASN A 282 -15.88 7.69 -20.76
N GLY A 283 -16.20 8.96 -20.46
CA GLY A 283 -15.71 9.68 -19.29
C GLY A 283 -14.23 10.05 -19.31
N LYS A 284 -13.46 9.63 -20.33
CA LYS A 284 -12.02 9.92 -20.40
C LYS A 284 -11.78 11.39 -20.79
N PRO A 285 -10.81 12.08 -20.16
CA PRO A 285 -10.29 13.33 -20.68
C PRO A 285 -9.78 13.13 -22.12
N ARG A 286 -9.99 14.12 -22.99
CA ARG A 286 -9.43 14.17 -24.34
C ARG A 286 -8.28 15.17 -24.35
N ASN A 287 -7.16 14.81 -24.95
CA ASN A 287 -6.06 15.76 -25.12
C ASN A 287 -6.46 16.86 -26.11
N LEU A 288 -6.21 18.10 -25.73
CA LEU A 288 -6.33 19.27 -26.59
C LEU A 288 -4.94 19.61 -27.13
N THR A 289 -4.76 19.50 -28.44
CA THR A 289 -3.59 20.06 -29.13
C THR A 289 -4.01 21.37 -29.78
N VAL A 290 -3.86 22.49 -29.08
CA VAL A 290 -4.15 23.81 -29.65
C VAL A 290 -2.88 24.65 -29.63
N LYS A 291 -2.35 24.94 -30.82
CA LYS A 291 -1.33 25.98 -31.09
C LYS A 291 -0.31 26.20 -29.95
N LYS A 292 0.44 25.15 -29.58
CA LYS A 292 1.53 25.12 -28.57
C LYS A 292 1.15 24.95 -27.08
N ALA A 293 -0.13 24.81 -26.73
CA ALA A 293 -0.54 24.42 -25.37
C ALA A 293 -0.86 22.93 -25.30
N VAL A 294 -0.29 22.23 -24.32
CA VAL A 294 -0.75 20.90 -23.91
C VAL A 294 -1.89 21.10 -22.95
N GLY A 295 -3.07 20.60 -23.31
CA GLY A 295 -4.23 20.66 -22.46
C GLY A 295 -5.06 19.39 -22.55
N TRP A 296 -6.09 19.31 -21.73
CA TRP A 296 -7.09 18.28 -21.81
C TRP A 296 -8.47 18.84 -21.53
N GLU A 297 -9.48 18.20 -22.09
CA GLU A 297 -10.88 18.53 -21.87
C GLU A 297 -11.66 17.32 -21.35
N GLN A 298 -12.69 17.59 -20.55
CA GLN A 298 -13.65 16.58 -20.11
C GLN A 298 -15.06 17.15 -20.23
N LYS A 299 -15.90 16.41 -20.95
CA LYS A 299 -17.34 16.69 -21.07
C LYS A 299 -18.12 15.70 -20.23
N PHE A 300 -19.18 16.13 -19.57
CA PHE A 300 -20.24 15.26 -19.06
C PHE A 300 -21.55 16.06 -18.97
N TYR A 301 -22.65 15.39 -18.65
CA TYR A 301 -23.94 16.04 -18.58
C TYR A 301 -24.61 15.78 -17.23
N LEU A 302 -25.20 16.83 -16.66
CA LEU A 302 -25.93 16.80 -15.40
C LEU A 302 -27.40 17.12 -15.63
N SER A 303 -28.28 16.42 -14.92
CA SER A 303 -29.71 16.68 -14.95
C SER A 303 -30.30 16.52 -13.55
N LYS A 304 -31.41 17.21 -13.28
CA LYS A 304 -32.29 16.96 -12.13
C LYS A 304 -33.43 15.99 -12.49
N ASP A 305 -33.63 15.72 -13.78
CA ASP A 305 -34.72 14.87 -14.27
C ASP A 305 -34.28 13.41 -14.15
N THR A 306 -34.61 12.71 -13.05
CA THR A 306 -34.16 11.33 -12.79
C THR A 306 -35.11 10.27 -13.36
N GLY A 307 -34.61 9.05 -13.58
CA GLY A 307 -35.47 7.89 -13.90
C GLY A 307 -35.73 7.65 -15.39
N PHE A 308 -34.88 8.20 -16.26
CA PHE A 308 -34.98 8.07 -17.71
C PHE A 308 -33.77 7.31 -18.29
N SER A 309 -33.98 6.51 -19.33
CA SER A 309 -32.94 5.83 -20.13
C SER A 309 -32.89 6.39 -21.55
N PHE A 310 -31.71 6.38 -22.19
CA PHE A 310 -31.57 6.78 -23.59
C PHE A 310 -31.56 5.52 -24.48
N GLU A 311 -32.64 5.31 -25.21
CA GLU A 311 -32.86 4.13 -26.02
C GLU A 311 -33.23 4.53 -27.44
N LYS A 312 -32.55 3.95 -28.44
CA LYS A 312 -32.84 4.17 -29.87
C LYS A 312 -32.95 5.66 -30.24
N GLY A 313 -32.06 6.49 -29.70
CA GLY A 313 -32.00 7.93 -30.01
C GLY A 313 -33.01 8.81 -29.25
N ARG A 314 -33.75 8.28 -28.28
CA ARG A 314 -34.75 9.03 -27.51
C ARG A 314 -34.67 8.71 -26.01
N TRP A 315 -35.08 9.68 -25.19
CA TRP A 315 -35.24 9.48 -23.76
C TRP A 315 -36.58 8.82 -23.46
N VAL A 316 -36.57 7.75 -22.69
CA VAL A 316 -37.77 7.05 -22.24
C VAL A 316 -37.81 6.99 -20.72
N ASP A 317 -39.01 7.01 -20.14
CA ASP A 317 -39.20 6.70 -18.71
C ASP A 317 -39.28 5.17 -18.50
N LYS A 318 -39.51 4.76 -17.25
CA LYS A 318 -39.66 3.34 -16.86
C LYS A 318 -40.80 2.61 -17.59
N THR A 319 -41.76 3.32 -18.17
CA THR A 319 -42.88 2.72 -18.92
C THR A 319 -42.60 2.69 -20.43
N GLY A 320 -41.40 3.11 -20.86
CA GLY A 320 -41.01 3.18 -22.26
C GLY A 320 -41.56 4.39 -23.01
N GLN A 321 -42.24 5.32 -22.33
CA GLN A 321 -42.78 6.52 -22.97
C GLN A 321 -41.69 7.53 -23.24
N LYS A 322 -41.74 8.15 -24.43
CA LYS A 322 -40.81 9.21 -24.82
C LYS A 322 -40.97 10.43 -23.92
N ARG A 323 -39.86 10.90 -23.36
CA ARG A 323 -39.80 12.10 -22.52
C ARG A 323 -38.79 13.11 -23.08
N ARG A 324 -38.98 14.38 -22.71
CA ARG A 324 -37.96 15.42 -22.90
C ARG A 324 -37.26 15.59 -21.56
N ILE A 325 -35.95 15.44 -21.55
CA ILE A 325 -35.14 15.78 -20.39
C ILE A 325 -34.50 17.15 -20.58
N SER A 326 -34.42 17.91 -19.50
CA SER A 326 -33.57 19.08 -19.39
C SER A 326 -32.20 18.67 -18.87
N PHE A 327 -31.15 19.34 -19.33
CA PHE A 327 -29.80 19.07 -18.87
C PHE A 327 -28.87 20.26 -18.95
N VAL A 328 -27.78 20.16 -18.19
CA VAL A 328 -26.61 21.02 -18.25
C VAL A 328 -25.44 20.20 -18.81
N SER A 329 -24.92 20.62 -19.96
CA SER A 329 -23.62 20.17 -20.46
C SER A 329 -22.53 20.84 -19.63
N VAL A 330 -21.65 20.04 -19.03
CA VAL A 330 -20.47 20.48 -18.29
C VAL A 330 -19.24 20.22 -19.15
N TRP A 331 -18.49 21.28 -19.44
CA TRP A 331 -17.21 21.25 -20.13
C TRP A 331 -16.13 21.78 -19.22
N ILE A 332 -15.11 20.96 -18.96
CA ILE A 332 -13.93 21.34 -18.21
C ILE A 332 -12.76 21.28 -19.18
N MET A 333 -12.00 22.36 -19.28
CA MET A 333 -10.80 22.46 -20.10
C MET A 333 -9.66 22.93 -19.21
N ILE A 334 -8.52 22.24 -19.27
CA ILE A 334 -7.33 22.57 -18.50
C ILE A 334 -6.14 22.64 -19.45
N ASN A 335 -5.50 23.79 -19.49
CA ASN A 335 -4.35 24.06 -20.35
C ASN A 335 -3.14 24.45 -19.50
N GLU A 336 -1.97 23.91 -19.81
CA GLU A 336 -0.70 24.36 -19.22
C GLU A 336 -0.10 25.52 -20.02
N ILE A 337 0.21 26.61 -19.33
CA ILE A 337 0.84 27.80 -19.91
C ILE A 337 2.30 27.85 -19.42
N ASN A 338 3.23 27.51 -20.31
CA ASN A 338 4.67 27.51 -20.04
C ASN A 338 5.33 28.84 -20.43
N GLY A 339 6.34 29.29 -19.66
CA GLY A 339 7.20 30.44 -19.99
C GLY A 339 6.79 31.80 -19.40
N ALA A 340 7.58 32.83 -19.72
CA ALA A 340 7.38 34.24 -19.30
C ALA A 340 6.06 34.85 -19.82
N GLU A 341 5.46 34.23 -20.84
CA GLU A 341 4.13 34.56 -21.37
C GLU A 341 2.99 34.36 -20.34
N ASN A 342 3.24 33.65 -19.23
CA ASN A 342 2.22 33.35 -18.23
C ASN A 342 1.53 34.61 -17.68
N LYS A 343 2.27 35.68 -17.37
CA LYS A 343 1.66 36.90 -16.80
C LYS A 343 0.81 37.65 -17.84
N THR A 344 1.37 37.90 -19.03
CA THR A 344 0.69 38.64 -20.11
C THR A 344 -0.50 37.85 -20.65
N VAL A 345 -0.38 36.54 -20.82
CA VAL A 345 -1.49 35.67 -21.26
C VAL A 345 -2.55 35.58 -20.17
N ARG A 346 -2.17 35.46 -18.89
CA ARG A 346 -3.11 35.47 -17.75
C ARG A 346 -3.89 36.77 -17.69
N GLU A 347 -3.21 37.91 -17.81
CA GLU A 347 -3.83 39.24 -17.86
C GLU A 347 -4.71 39.41 -19.10
N MET A 348 -4.26 38.96 -20.28
CA MET A 348 -5.03 39.02 -21.52
C MET A 348 -6.29 38.15 -21.47
N TYR A 349 -6.21 36.94 -20.91
CA TYR A 349 -7.37 36.07 -20.73
C TYR A 349 -8.35 36.71 -19.74
N LEU A 350 -7.88 37.15 -18.57
CA LEU A 350 -8.75 37.81 -17.59
C LEU A 350 -9.38 39.09 -18.15
N LYS A 351 -8.65 39.89 -18.95
CA LYS A 351 -9.12 41.12 -19.58
C LYS A 351 -10.11 40.86 -20.73
N THR A 352 -9.82 39.88 -21.59
CA THR A 352 -10.74 39.43 -22.65
C THR A 352 -12.05 38.95 -22.04
N TYR A 353 -11.99 38.17 -20.97
CA TYR A 353 -13.19 37.75 -20.26
C TYR A 353 -13.89 38.94 -19.61
N ALA A 354 -13.20 39.80 -18.84
CA ALA A 354 -13.79 40.98 -18.21
C ALA A 354 -14.50 41.94 -19.19
N GLY A 355 -14.06 42.02 -20.45
CA GLY A 355 -14.72 42.80 -21.51
C GLY A 355 -16.01 42.18 -22.06
N HIS A 356 -16.25 40.88 -21.87
CA HIS A 356 -17.43 40.17 -22.35
C HIS A 356 -18.53 40.06 -21.28
N LYS A 357 -19.41 41.07 -21.21
CA LYS A 357 -20.77 41.06 -20.60
C LYS A 357 -20.94 40.38 -19.20
N LYS A 358 -21.28 41.19 -18.20
CA LYS A 358 -21.80 40.82 -16.86
C LYS A 358 -21.02 39.67 -16.17
N LEU A 359 -19.70 39.79 -16.06
CA LEU A 359 -18.92 39.00 -15.10
C LEU A 359 -18.89 39.72 -13.76
N ASN A 360 -19.34 39.04 -12.71
CA ASN A 360 -18.99 39.44 -11.34
C ASN A 360 -17.64 38.80 -11.04
N LEU A 361 -16.58 39.60 -11.10
CA LEU A 361 -15.26 39.21 -10.62
C LEU A 361 -15.37 38.94 -9.12
N VAL A 362 -15.39 37.66 -8.74
CA VAL A 362 -15.28 37.28 -7.33
C VAL A 362 -13.79 37.41 -6.98
N THR A 363 -13.52 38.43 -6.17
CA THR A 363 -12.21 38.95 -5.78
C THR A 363 -11.20 37.89 -5.36
N GLY A 364 -9.99 38.00 -5.91
CA GLY A 364 -8.78 37.32 -5.44
C GLY A 364 -7.81 36.89 -6.55
N LYS A 365 -7.38 37.79 -7.45
CA LYS A 365 -6.30 37.67 -8.49
C LYS A 365 -6.14 36.36 -9.32
N GLU A 366 -6.99 35.35 -9.14
CA GLU A 366 -6.77 34.00 -9.67
C GLU A 366 -8.02 33.35 -10.29
N ALA A 367 -9.22 33.95 -10.15
CA ALA A 367 -10.46 33.41 -10.70
C ALA A 367 -11.41 34.50 -11.21
N ALA A 368 -12.22 34.18 -12.23
CA ALA A 368 -13.28 35.03 -12.75
C ALA A 368 -14.52 34.19 -13.12
N VAL A 369 -15.72 34.73 -12.91
CA VAL A 369 -16.99 34.04 -13.19
C VAL A 369 -17.87 34.88 -14.09
N GLY A 370 -18.28 34.31 -15.22
CA GLY A 370 -19.10 34.99 -16.20
C GLY A 370 -20.36 34.24 -16.55
N THR A 371 -21.41 35.01 -16.82
CA THR A 371 -22.65 34.48 -17.34
C THR A 371 -22.92 35.15 -18.67
N SER A 372 -22.96 34.36 -19.74
CA SER A 372 -23.30 34.86 -21.07
C SER A 372 -24.56 34.17 -21.57
N ILE A 373 -25.42 34.96 -22.22
CA ILE A 373 -26.61 34.42 -22.90
C ILE A 373 -26.25 34.37 -24.37
N SER A 374 -26.06 33.16 -24.91
CA SER A 374 -25.88 32.97 -26.35
C SER A 374 -27.26 32.80 -27.01
N GLY A 375 -27.70 33.80 -27.79
CA GLY A 375 -28.80 33.66 -28.75
C GLY A 375 -30.06 32.94 -28.25
N GLY A 376 -30.86 33.61 -27.43
CA GLY A 376 -32.30 33.32 -27.22
C GLY A 376 -32.65 32.15 -26.29
N MET A 377 -32.16 30.92 -26.54
CA MET A 377 -32.66 29.71 -25.84
C MET A 377 -31.67 29.07 -24.85
N TYR A 378 -30.38 29.30 -25.00
CA TYR A 378 -29.35 28.68 -24.15
C TYR A 378 -28.71 29.69 -23.20
N LEU A 379 -28.52 29.26 -21.96
CA LEU A 379 -27.75 29.96 -20.95
C LEU A 379 -26.38 29.29 -20.87
N ASN A 380 -25.31 30.09 -20.97
CA ASN A 380 -23.96 29.63 -20.72
C ASN A 380 -23.42 30.29 -19.45
N VAL A 381 -22.89 29.48 -18.56
CA VAL A 381 -22.18 29.94 -17.37
C VAL A 381 -20.74 29.49 -17.52
N GLU A 382 -19.83 30.46 -17.52
CA GLU A 382 -18.41 30.22 -17.62
C GLU A 382 -17.72 30.57 -16.31
N TYR A 383 -16.83 29.70 -15.86
CA TYR A 383 -15.99 29.94 -14.69
C TYR A 383 -14.56 29.63 -15.09
N VAL A 384 -13.67 30.60 -14.90
CA VAL A 384 -12.26 30.46 -15.26
C VAL A 384 -11.39 30.74 -14.03
N PHE A 385 -10.31 29.98 -13.88
CA PHE A 385 -9.32 30.24 -12.84
C PHE A 385 -7.93 29.75 -13.23
N PHE A 386 -6.93 30.22 -12.50
CA PHE A 386 -5.55 29.79 -12.59
C PHE A 386 -5.14 29.07 -11.33
N LYS A 387 -4.46 27.92 -11.47
CA LYS A 387 -3.77 27.24 -10.37
C LYS A 387 -2.34 26.94 -10.80
N GLY A 388 -1.38 27.71 -10.28
CA GLY A 388 0.02 27.65 -10.74
C GLY A 388 0.12 28.01 -12.24
N LYS A 389 0.69 27.10 -13.05
CA LYS A 389 0.83 27.26 -14.51
C LYS A 389 -0.41 26.83 -15.31
N ARG A 390 -1.47 26.36 -14.64
CA ARG A 390 -2.65 25.80 -15.30
C ARG A 390 -3.77 26.82 -15.38
N PHE A 391 -4.29 27.02 -16.60
CA PHE A 391 -5.54 27.71 -16.85
C PHE A 391 -6.67 26.70 -16.90
N VAL A 392 -7.72 26.96 -16.13
CA VAL A 392 -8.91 26.10 -16.04
C VAL A 392 -10.10 26.89 -16.53
N LYS A 393 -10.84 26.33 -17.48
CA LYS A 393 -12.13 26.85 -17.94
C LYS A 393 -13.21 25.80 -17.71
N ILE A 394 -14.29 26.23 -17.07
CA ILE A 394 -15.52 25.46 -16.88
C ILE A 394 -16.61 26.17 -17.65
N LEU A 395 -17.25 25.47 -18.57
CA LEU A 395 -18.40 25.94 -19.32
C LEU A 395 -19.60 25.05 -18.98
N LEU A 396 -20.63 25.65 -18.42
CA LEU A 396 -21.94 25.03 -18.22
C LEU A 396 -22.89 25.58 -19.27
N SER A 397 -23.51 24.71 -20.06
CA SER A 397 -24.48 25.11 -21.09
C SER A 397 -25.78 24.33 -20.92
N GLY A 398 -26.90 25.03 -20.98
CA GLY A 398 -28.22 24.40 -20.89
C GLY A 398 -29.34 25.35 -21.28
N ARG A 399 -30.56 24.82 -21.44
CA ARG A 399 -31.71 25.65 -21.83
C ARG A 399 -32.08 26.62 -20.70
N LYS A 400 -32.29 27.89 -21.07
CA LYS A 400 -32.70 28.93 -20.12
C LYS A 400 -34.08 28.60 -19.54
N GLY A 401 -34.23 28.70 -18.21
CA GLY A 401 -35.51 28.46 -17.52
C GLY A 401 -35.95 27.00 -17.45
N ALA A 402 -35.12 26.05 -17.91
CA ALA A 402 -35.41 24.64 -17.75
C ALA A 402 -35.21 24.19 -16.30
N HIS A 403 -35.84 23.07 -15.92
CA HIS A 403 -35.68 22.48 -14.58
C HIS A 403 -34.20 22.22 -14.24
N SER A 404 -33.44 21.73 -15.21
CA SER A 404 -31.97 21.67 -15.20
C SER A 404 -31.40 22.86 -15.99
N SER A 405 -31.17 23.99 -15.33
CA SER A 405 -30.52 25.18 -15.92
C SER A 405 -29.15 25.43 -15.27
N PRO A 406 -28.13 25.84 -16.03
CA PRO A 406 -26.82 26.13 -15.47
C PRO A 406 -26.88 27.36 -14.55
N SER A 407 -26.05 27.40 -13.52
CA SER A 407 -25.98 28.52 -12.58
C SER A 407 -24.56 28.83 -12.14
N GLY A 408 -24.31 30.07 -11.73
CA GLY A 408 -23.02 30.48 -11.16
C GLY A 408 -22.64 29.71 -9.89
N ALA A 409 -23.63 29.33 -9.07
CA ALA A 409 -23.40 28.52 -7.87
C ALA A 409 -22.90 27.12 -8.22
N MET A 410 -23.50 26.49 -9.24
CA MET A 410 -23.07 25.20 -9.77
C MET A 410 -21.65 25.28 -10.34
N ALA A 411 -21.34 26.33 -11.12
CA ALA A 411 -20.00 26.52 -11.67
C ALA A 411 -18.94 26.70 -10.58
N ARG A 412 -19.26 27.45 -9.51
CA ARG A 412 -18.40 27.62 -8.32
C ARG A 412 -18.16 26.30 -7.58
N ALA A 413 -19.20 25.52 -7.35
CA ALA A 413 -19.08 24.22 -6.67
C ALA A 413 -18.17 23.28 -7.48
N ILE A 414 -18.38 23.22 -8.80
CA ILE A 414 -17.54 22.46 -9.73
C ILE A 414 -16.09 22.96 -9.69
N ALA A 415 -15.88 24.27 -9.73
CA ALA A 415 -14.56 24.88 -9.65
C ALA A 415 -13.82 24.54 -8.35
N ALA A 416 -14.52 24.55 -7.21
CA ALA A 416 -13.93 24.22 -5.92
C ALA A 416 -13.44 22.76 -5.87
N ILE A 417 -14.15 21.82 -6.49
CA ILE A 417 -13.75 20.41 -6.60
C ILE A 417 -12.49 20.29 -7.47
N ILE A 418 -12.49 20.92 -8.65
CA ILE A 418 -11.33 20.90 -9.56
C ILE A 418 -10.12 21.56 -8.90
N TRP A 419 -10.31 22.69 -8.21
CA TRP A 419 -9.26 23.38 -7.48
C TRP A 419 -8.59 22.46 -6.47
N LYS A 420 -9.36 21.69 -5.69
CA LYS A 420 -8.80 20.74 -4.71
C LYS A 420 -8.00 19.62 -5.37
N ARG A 421 -8.47 19.09 -6.51
CA ARG A 421 -7.89 17.90 -7.16
C ARG A 421 -6.75 18.16 -8.12
N LEU A 422 -6.64 19.37 -8.64
CA LEU A 422 -5.48 19.78 -9.44
C LEU A 422 -4.24 19.86 -8.54
N LYS A 423 -3.35 18.86 -8.61
CA LYS A 423 -2.06 18.88 -7.90
C LYS A 423 -1.00 19.62 -8.70
#